data_AF-A0A1R3KLK7-F1
#
_entry.id   AF-A0A1R3KLK7-F1
#
_cell.length_a   1.000
_cell.length_b   1.000
_cell.length_c   1.000
_cell.angle_alpha   90.00
_cell.angle_beta   90.00
_cell.angle_gamma   90.00
#
_symmetry.space_group_name_H-M   'P 1'
#
loop_
_entity.id
_entity.type
_entity.pdbx_description
1 polymer ?
#
loop_
_entity_poly.entity_id
_entity_poly.type
_entity_poly.pdbx_seq_one_letter_code
_entity_poly.pdbx_strand_id
1 'polypeptide(L)'
;MHDQTSQVKGVAALMELYKWNTVILVHEENYDLNIDHDDTIPYMVSLFEEKNIRISFMSAIVASFNDDQIIEQLHELKTLQTSIFIVHLSHILASRLFINAKRMGMMSKGYAWIVTSKSMNHFSLIDFSVVESMEGVLGFRSYIPQSKEFNILGLLAYDVTWSLVKAAESIAAKIPSSFTGLDTFKTSMQGSLLVQEILRSNFKGLGGEFRLMNEKSISNTFEIVNVIGNGEKRVGFCTSKGRVTREIFYECNHRRQLITSTNSDLQPITWPGGSLTIPQGRMLQSSGKVLKIGVPVKLGFHQLVNVRHDPCTNTTEVTGFCIDVFKAALEGLNYQV
;
A
#
# COMPACT_ATOMS: atom_id res chain seq x y z
N MET A 1 -10.01 -15.97 -3.66
CA MET A 1 -9.50 -14.79 -4.36
C MET A 1 -9.96 -13.54 -3.62
N HIS A 2 -9.01 -12.74 -3.13
CA HIS A 2 -9.30 -11.46 -2.47
C HIS A 2 -9.48 -10.36 -3.52
N ASP A 3 -10.33 -9.37 -3.25
CA ASP A 3 -10.49 -8.21 -4.13
C ASP A 3 -9.29 -7.25 -3.99
N GLN A 4 -8.24 -7.51 -4.77
CA GLN A 4 -7.04 -6.67 -4.86
C GLN A 4 -7.38 -5.21 -5.26
N THR A 5 -8.48 -4.97 -5.98
CA THR A 5 -8.86 -3.60 -6.41
C THR A 5 -9.32 -2.73 -5.25
N SER A 6 -10.02 -3.31 -4.26
CA SER A 6 -10.44 -2.58 -3.06
C SER A 6 -9.27 -2.14 -2.19
N GLN A 7 -8.21 -2.94 -2.13
CA GLN A 7 -6.97 -2.54 -1.46
C GLN A 7 -6.31 -1.36 -2.15
N VAL A 8 -6.14 -1.43 -3.47
CA VAL A 8 -5.47 -0.37 -4.25
C VAL A 8 -6.20 0.97 -4.08
N LYS A 9 -7.55 0.95 -4.07
CA LYS A 9 -8.36 2.12 -3.72
C LYS A 9 -8.09 2.64 -2.31
N GLY A 10 -7.88 1.75 -1.34
CA GLY A 10 -7.53 2.11 0.02
C GLY A 10 -6.15 2.74 0.17
N VAL A 11 -5.17 2.20 -0.55
CA VAL A 11 -3.84 2.80 -0.62
C VAL A 11 -3.94 4.20 -1.23
N ALA A 12 -4.65 4.37 -2.35
CA ALA A 12 -4.86 5.68 -2.98
C ALA A 12 -5.52 6.69 -2.02
N ALA A 13 -6.56 6.28 -1.31
CA ALA A 13 -7.24 7.13 -0.33
C ALA A 13 -6.34 7.51 0.86
N LEU A 14 -5.44 6.61 1.27
CA LEU A 14 -4.43 6.92 2.28
C LEU A 14 -3.42 7.95 1.77
N MET A 15 -3.05 7.88 0.48
CA MET A 15 -2.13 8.86 -0.13
C MET A 15 -2.79 10.25 -0.18
N GLU A 16 -4.06 10.31 -0.58
CA GLU A 16 -4.87 11.54 -0.57
C GLU A 16 -4.99 12.13 0.84
N LEU A 17 -5.25 11.28 1.86
CA LEU A 17 -5.36 11.70 3.26
C LEU A 17 -4.09 12.39 3.77
N TYR A 18 -2.92 11.85 3.44
CA TYR A 18 -1.62 12.41 3.84
C TYR A 18 -1.03 13.41 2.85
N LYS A 19 -1.75 13.71 1.76
CA LYS A 19 -1.32 14.60 0.68
C LYS A 19 0.01 14.15 0.04
N TRP A 20 0.24 12.84 0.00
CA TRP A 20 1.35 12.25 -0.73
C TRP A 20 0.98 12.12 -2.19
N ASN A 21 1.69 12.87 -3.03
CA ASN A 21 1.44 12.91 -4.48
C ASN A 21 2.53 12.21 -5.30
N THR A 22 3.60 11.73 -4.64
CA THR A 22 4.72 11.06 -5.30
C THR A 22 5.15 9.87 -4.46
N VAL A 23 5.24 8.70 -5.09
CA VAL A 23 5.55 7.42 -4.42
C VAL A 23 6.53 6.60 -5.26
N ILE A 24 7.24 5.69 -4.60
CA ILE A 24 8.00 4.62 -5.23
C ILE A 24 7.23 3.31 -5.06
N LEU A 25 7.06 2.56 -6.14
CA LEU A 25 6.43 1.24 -6.10
C LEU A 25 7.50 0.16 -6.21
N VAL A 26 7.58 -0.72 -5.22
CA VAL A 26 8.46 -1.89 -5.21
C VAL A 26 7.57 -3.12 -5.37
N HIS A 27 7.72 -3.85 -6.46
CA HIS A 27 6.87 -4.99 -6.78
C HIS A 27 7.68 -6.23 -7.15
N GLU A 28 7.03 -7.37 -6.99
CA GLU A 28 7.61 -8.66 -7.37
C GLU A 28 7.40 -8.88 -8.86
N GLU A 29 8.47 -9.19 -9.58
CA GLU A 29 8.40 -9.57 -10.99
C GLU A 29 8.32 -11.09 -11.09
N ASN A 30 7.26 -11.57 -11.76
CA ASN A 30 6.99 -12.99 -11.90
C ASN A 30 7.08 -13.37 -13.38
N TYR A 31 8.14 -14.10 -13.74
CA TYR A 31 8.37 -14.53 -15.13
C TYR A 31 7.54 -15.74 -15.54
N ASP A 32 6.82 -16.38 -14.61
CA ASP A 32 5.98 -17.53 -14.90
C ASP A 32 4.63 -17.10 -15.52
N LEU A 33 4.61 -17.06 -16.85
CA LEU A 33 3.47 -16.72 -17.71
C LEU A 33 2.21 -17.61 -17.54
N ASN A 34 2.23 -18.61 -16.65
CA ASN A 34 1.17 -19.61 -16.48
C ASN A 34 0.46 -19.56 -15.10
N ILE A 35 0.77 -18.56 -14.26
CA ILE A 35 0.11 -18.36 -12.97
C ILE A 35 -0.65 -17.03 -13.03
N ASP A 36 -1.85 -16.99 -12.41
CA ASP A 36 -2.71 -15.82 -12.20
C ASP A 36 -1.97 -14.50 -12.45
N HIS A 37 -2.28 -13.81 -13.55
CA HIS A 37 -1.72 -12.48 -13.80
C HIS A 37 -2.12 -11.58 -12.63
N ASP A 38 -1.12 -11.13 -11.87
CA ASP A 38 -1.33 -10.22 -10.76
C ASP A 38 -1.63 -8.82 -11.32
N ASP A 39 -2.89 -8.63 -11.73
CA ASP A 39 -3.39 -7.39 -12.34
C ASP A 39 -3.41 -6.21 -11.34
N THR A 40 -2.97 -6.43 -10.09
CA THR A 40 -2.84 -5.41 -9.06
C THR A 40 -1.95 -4.26 -9.51
N ILE A 41 -0.80 -4.56 -10.13
CA ILE A 41 0.18 -3.52 -10.52
C ILE A 41 -0.37 -2.66 -11.67
N PRO A 42 -0.84 -3.22 -12.80
CA PRO A 42 -1.49 -2.43 -13.85
C PRO A 42 -2.65 -1.59 -13.32
N TYR A 43 -3.52 -2.17 -12.47
CA TYR A 43 -4.64 -1.45 -11.88
C TYR A 43 -4.17 -0.29 -10.98
N MET A 44 -3.15 -0.52 -10.15
CA MET A 44 -2.57 0.52 -9.28
C MET A 44 -1.99 1.67 -10.08
N VAL A 45 -1.27 1.39 -11.17
CA VAL A 45 -0.75 2.42 -12.08
C VAL A 45 -1.91 3.25 -12.65
N SER A 46 -2.94 2.61 -13.20
CA SER A 46 -4.08 3.32 -13.78
C SER A 46 -4.84 4.18 -12.76
N LEU A 47 -5.06 3.66 -11.55
CA LEU A 47 -5.81 4.38 -10.53
C LEU A 47 -5.00 5.56 -9.98
N PHE A 48 -3.70 5.38 -9.81
CA PHE A 48 -2.84 6.45 -9.31
C PHE A 48 -2.74 7.59 -10.31
N GLU A 49 -2.67 7.27 -11.61
CA GLU A 49 -2.77 8.28 -12.66
C GLU A 49 -4.10 9.06 -12.61
N GLU A 50 -5.24 8.35 -12.51
CA GLU A 50 -6.57 8.98 -12.35
C GLU A 50 -6.62 9.92 -11.13
N LYS A 51 -5.96 9.53 -10.04
CA LYS A 51 -5.92 10.26 -8.77
C LYS A 51 -4.82 11.32 -8.68
N ASN A 52 -4.05 11.55 -9.74
CA ASN A 52 -2.89 12.45 -9.76
C ASN A 52 -1.80 12.09 -8.70
N ILE A 53 -1.66 10.80 -8.40
CA ILE A 53 -0.57 10.25 -7.59
C ILE A 53 0.52 9.76 -8.55
N ARG A 54 1.67 10.41 -8.53
CA ARG A 54 2.80 10.06 -9.40
C ARG A 54 3.59 8.89 -8.83
N ILE A 55 3.74 7.82 -9.60
CA ILE A 55 4.76 6.80 -9.34
C ILE A 55 6.08 7.33 -9.93
N SER A 56 6.99 7.83 -9.08
CA SER A 56 8.26 8.42 -9.56
C SER A 56 9.24 7.36 -10.05
N PHE A 57 9.13 6.14 -9.52
CA PHE A 57 9.99 5.03 -9.88
C PHE A 57 9.27 3.72 -9.55
N MET A 58 9.44 2.71 -10.41
CA MET A 58 9.02 1.33 -10.17
C MET A 58 10.25 0.45 -10.10
N SER A 59 10.45 -0.22 -8.96
CA SER A 59 11.51 -1.21 -8.77
C SER A 59 10.90 -2.61 -8.80
N ALA A 60 11.42 -3.42 -9.71
CA ALA A 60 11.06 -4.82 -9.87
C ALA A 60 12.07 -5.70 -9.11
N ILE A 61 11.59 -6.56 -8.22
CA ILE A 61 12.41 -7.53 -7.48
C ILE A 61 11.97 -8.93 -7.90
N VAL A 62 12.92 -9.76 -8.33
CA VAL A 62 12.64 -11.14 -8.74
C VAL A 62 12.82 -12.07 -7.54
N ALA A 63 12.02 -13.15 -7.47
CA ALA A 63 12.08 -14.14 -6.41
C ALA A 63 13.49 -14.75 -6.19
N SER A 64 14.30 -14.82 -7.24
CA SER A 64 15.67 -15.36 -7.22
C SER A 64 16.73 -14.38 -6.72
N PHE A 65 16.40 -13.10 -6.49
CA PHE A 65 17.39 -12.12 -6.05
C PHE A 65 18.03 -12.52 -4.72
N ASN A 66 19.35 -12.42 -4.62
CA ASN A 66 20.08 -12.55 -3.35
C ASN A 66 20.06 -11.20 -2.57
N ASP A 67 20.61 -11.19 -1.35
CA ASP A 67 20.55 -10.00 -0.50
C ASP A 67 21.38 -8.84 -1.07
N ASP A 68 22.50 -9.12 -1.73
CA ASP A 68 23.35 -8.10 -2.36
C ASP A 68 22.60 -7.37 -3.49
N GLN A 69 21.84 -8.11 -4.30
CA GLN A 69 20.99 -7.53 -5.35
C GLN A 69 19.86 -6.67 -4.78
N ILE A 70 19.24 -7.09 -3.66
CA ILE A 70 18.24 -6.28 -2.95
C ILE A 70 18.88 -5.00 -2.39
N ILE A 71 20.09 -5.09 -1.85
CA ILE A 71 20.85 -3.93 -1.35
C ILE A 71 21.18 -2.95 -2.47
N GLU A 72 21.57 -3.44 -3.66
CA GLU A 72 21.83 -2.60 -4.83
C GLU A 72 20.57 -1.82 -5.26
N GLN A 73 19.41 -2.49 -5.33
CA GLN A 73 18.13 -1.83 -5.59
C GLN A 73 17.81 -0.78 -4.53
N LEU A 74 17.95 -1.11 -3.24
CA LEU A 74 17.73 -0.14 -2.16
C LEU A 74 18.69 1.05 -2.22
N HIS A 75 19.93 0.86 -2.70
CA HIS A 75 20.88 1.95 -2.88
C HIS A 75 20.39 2.93 -3.94
N GLU A 76 19.95 2.44 -5.10
CA GLU A 76 19.34 3.27 -6.15
C GLU A 76 18.13 4.02 -5.62
N LEU A 77 17.20 3.30 -4.97
CA LEU A 77 16.00 3.90 -4.38
C LEU A 77 16.31 4.99 -3.34
N LYS A 78 17.36 4.80 -2.54
CA LYS A 78 17.81 5.78 -1.56
C LYS A 78 18.37 7.06 -2.20
N THR A 79 18.88 6.99 -3.43
CA THR A 79 19.35 8.18 -4.16
C THR A 79 18.19 9.04 -4.70
N LEU A 80 16.97 8.53 -4.69
CA LEU A 80 15.78 9.28 -5.08
C LEU A 80 15.38 10.27 -3.97
N GLN A 81 14.65 11.33 -4.34
CA GLN A 81 14.13 12.31 -3.38
C GLN A 81 12.83 11.84 -2.71
N THR A 82 12.15 10.84 -3.28
CA THR A 82 10.89 10.31 -2.76
C THR A 82 11.13 9.39 -1.57
N SER A 83 10.36 9.56 -0.49
CA SER A 83 10.48 8.73 0.73
C SER A 83 9.24 7.93 1.10
N ILE A 84 8.24 7.91 0.22
CA ILE A 84 7.03 7.10 0.36
C ILE A 84 7.16 5.88 -0.54
N PHE A 85 7.12 4.70 0.06
CA PHE A 85 7.29 3.42 -0.61
C PHE A 85 6.03 2.58 -0.48
N ILE A 86 5.58 2.01 -1.59
CA ILE A 86 4.52 1.00 -1.62
C ILE A 86 5.18 -0.33 -2.00
N VAL A 87 4.98 -1.34 -1.17
CA VAL A 87 5.62 -2.66 -1.28
C VAL A 87 4.57 -3.72 -1.60
N HIS A 88 4.67 -4.26 -2.80
CA HIS A 88 3.85 -5.34 -3.32
C HIS A 88 4.70 -6.59 -3.61
N LEU A 89 5.21 -7.17 -2.53
CA LEU A 89 6.07 -8.35 -2.53
C LEU A 89 5.45 -9.50 -1.73
N SER A 90 5.82 -10.74 -2.05
CA SER A 90 5.62 -11.90 -1.16
C SER A 90 6.26 -11.67 0.22
N HIS A 91 5.74 -12.35 1.25
CA HIS A 91 6.24 -12.19 2.63
C HIS A 91 7.73 -12.52 2.78
N ILE A 92 8.26 -13.46 1.96
CA ILE A 92 9.68 -13.85 1.95
C ILE A 92 10.54 -12.69 1.43
N LEU A 93 10.20 -12.12 0.27
CA LEU A 93 10.93 -10.99 -0.30
C LEU A 93 10.77 -9.72 0.54
N ALA A 94 9.57 -9.45 1.05
CA ALA A 94 9.33 -8.32 1.94
C ALA A 94 10.21 -8.40 3.20
N SER A 95 10.33 -9.59 3.81
CA SER A 95 11.19 -9.80 4.99
C SER A 95 12.64 -9.42 4.70
N ARG A 96 13.18 -9.89 3.58
CA ARG A 96 14.56 -9.61 3.14
C ARG A 96 14.75 -8.14 2.78
N LEU A 97 13.75 -7.52 2.14
CA LEU A 97 13.74 -6.09 1.84
C LEU A 97 13.84 -5.26 3.13
N PHE A 98 13.00 -5.51 4.13
CA PHE A 98 12.95 -4.68 5.33
C PHE A 98 14.17 -4.84 6.25
N ILE A 99 14.75 -6.05 6.34
CA ILE A 99 16.03 -6.25 7.02
C ILE A 99 17.12 -5.35 6.41
N ASN A 100 17.23 -5.39 5.08
CA ASN A 100 18.26 -4.62 4.37
C ASN A 100 17.95 -3.11 4.36
N ALA A 101 16.68 -2.71 4.22
CA ALA A 101 16.26 -1.30 4.32
C ALA A 101 16.59 -0.70 5.70
N LYS A 102 16.41 -1.47 6.79
CA LYS A 102 16.81 -1.05 8.14
C LYS A 102 18.32 -0.85 8.25
N ARG A 103 19.12 -1.80 7.75
CA ARG A 103 20.59 -1.68 7.70
C ARG A 103 21.05 -0.46 6.90
N MET A 104 20.31 -0.10 5.84
CA MET A 104 20.61 1.05 4.99
C MET A 104 20.05 2.37 5.54
N GLY A 105 19.43 2.37 6.72
CA GLY A 105 18.86 3.57 7.35
C GLY A 105 17.59 4.10 6.68
N MET A 106 16.96 3.33 5.80
CA MET A 106 15.69 3.69 5.14
C MET A 106 14.46 3.37 6.01
N MET A 107 14.67 2.79 7.20
CA MET A 107 13.66 2.63 8.26
C MET A 107 13.78 3.71 9.35
N SER A 108 14.26 4.90 8.97
CA SER A 108 14.45 6.04 9.88
C SER A 108 13.39 7.13 9.68
N LYS A 109 13.42 8.15 10.54
CA LYS A 109 12.49 9.28 10.47
C LYS A 109 12.55 9.96 9.10
N GLY A 110 11.38 10.14 8.48
CA GLY A 110 11.23 10.79 7.16
C GLY A 110 10.84 9.82 6.04
N TYR A 111 10.89 8.51 6.32
CA TYR A 111 10.40 7.46 5.43
C TYR A 111 8.97 7.02 5.79
N ALA A 112 8.20 6.59 4.81
CA ALA A 112 6.95 5.85 5.01
C ALA A 112 6.94 4.61 4.11
N TRP A 113 6.51 3.49 4.67
CA TRP A 113 6.41 2.21 3.97
C TRP A 113 4.99 1.68 4.09
N ILE A 114 4.36 1.39 2.96
CA ILE A 114 3.02 0.80 2.88
C ILE A 114 3.14 -0.59 2.26
N VAL A 115 2.78 -1.62 3.01
CA VAL A 115 2.82 -3.02 2.56
C VAL A 115 1.41 -3.48 2.20
N THR A 116 1.28 -4.07 1.03
CA THR A 116 0.01 -4.64 0.55
C THR A 116 -0.29 -6.00 1.20
N SER A 117 -1.48 -6.53 0.94
CA SER A 117 -1.97 -7.79 1.52
C SER A 117 -1.20 -8.99 1.00
N LYS A 118 -0.46 -8.86 -0.10
CA LYS A 118 0.42 -9.91 -0.63
C LYS A 118 1.39 -10.41 0.45
N SER A 119 1.95 -9.49 1.24
CA SER A 119 2.78 -9.82 2.40
C SER A 119 1.96 -9.82 3.70
N MET A 120 1.13 -8.80 3.95
CA MET A 120 0.49 -8.63 5.26
C MET A 120 -0.55 -9.69 5.63
N ASN A 121 -1.16 -10.39 4.66
CA ASN A 121 -2.04 -11.53 4.98
C ASN A 121 -1.25 -12.71 5.59
N HIS A 122 0.07 -12.75 5.39
CA HIS A 122 0.98 -13.77 5.93
C HIS A 122 1.83 -13.23 7.09
N PHE A 123 1.43 -12.11 7.71
CA PHE A 123 2.22 -11.45 8.76
C PHE A 123 2.52 -12.36 9.96
N SER A 124 1.62 -13.28 10.31
CA SER A 124 1.82 -14.25 11.38
C SER A 124 2.90 -15.30 11.08
N LEU A 125 3.35 -15.41 9.83
CA LEU A 125 4.44 -16.29 9.41
C LEU A 125 5.80 -15.58 9.42
N ILE A 126 5.82 -14.27 9.68
CA ILE A 126 7.04 -13.47 9.69
C ILE A 126 7.71 -13.61 11.05
N ASP A 127 8.98 -14.00 11.02
CA ASP A 127 9.78 -14.16 12.23
C ASP A 127 9.86 -12.87 13.03
N PHE A 128 9.88 -13.00 14.36
CA PHE A 128 9.89 -11.86 15.26
C PHE A 128 11.06 -10.89 14.99
N SER A 129 12.27 -11.40 14.71
CA SER A 129 13.44 -10.58 14.35
C SER A 129 13.24 -9.78 13.05
N VAL A 130 12.41 -10.28 12.14
CA VAL A 130 12.03 -9.57 10.91
C VAL A 130 10.99 -8.50 11.23
N VAL A 131 10.01 -8.79 12.09
CA VAL A 131 9.00 -7.80 12.51
C VAL A 131 9.66 -6.55 13.11
N GLU A 132 10.70 -6.70 13.94
CA GLU A 132 11.48 -5.57 14.46
C GLU A 132 12.14 -4.71 13.36
N SER A 133 12.38 -5.28 12.17
CA SER A 133 12.91 -4.53 11.03
C SER A 133 11.85 -3.66 10.34
N MET A 134 10.58 -3.94 10.60
CA MET A 134 9.40 -3.32 10.02
C MET A 134 8.76 -2.28 10.95
N GLU A 135 9.45 -1.81 11.99
CA GLU A 135 8.92 -0.80 12.92
C GLU A 135 8.42 0.45 12.17
N GLY A 136 7.13 0.76 12.37
CA GLY A 136 6.44 1.89 11.75
C GLY A 136 5.97 1.68 10.31
N VAL A 137 6.03 0.45 9.79
CA VAL A 137 5.41 0.07 8.51
C VAL A 137 3.89 0.06 8.65
N LEU A 138 3.19 0.66 7.67
CA LEU A 138 1.75 0.50 7.52
C LEU A 138 1.43 -0.68 6.62
N GLY A 139 0.57 -1.58 7.10
CA GLY A 139 0.13 -2.75 6.37
C GLY A 139 -1.35 -2.72 6.01
N PHE A 140 -1.70 -3.21 4.83
CA PHE A 140 -3.08 -3.51 4.44
C PHE A 140 -3.28 -5.02 4.44
N ARG A 141 -4.17 -5.55 5.28
CA ARG A 141 -4.57 -6.97 5.24
C ARG A 141 -6.06 -7.14 5.12
N SER A 142 -6.52 -8.28 4.63
CA SER A 142 -7.95 -8.58 4.53
C SER A 142 -8.61 -8.55 5.91
N TYR A 143 -9.71 -7.81 6.06
CA TYR A 143 -10.49 -7.80 7.29
C TYR A 143 -11.28 -9.09 7.41
N ILE A 144 -11.16 -9.75 8.56
CA ILE A 144 -11.96 -10.91 8.91
C ILE A 144 -12.76 -10.54 10.16
N PRO A 145 -14.10 -10.47 10.09
CA PRO A 145 -14.89 -10.26 11.28
C PRO A 145 -14.59 -11.36 12.30
N GLN A 146 -14.35 -10.99 13.56
CA GLN A 146 -14.26 -11.95 14.65
C GLN A 146 -15.64 -12.62 14.83
N SER A 147 -15.90 -13.71 14.12
CA SER A 147 -16.92 -14.67 14.53
C SER A 147 -16.34 -15.44 15.72
N LYS A 148 -17.14 -15.62 16.78
CA LYS A 148 -16.67 -16.19 18.04
C LYS A 148 -16.27 -17.67 17.99
N GLU A 149 -16.28 -18.36 16.84
CA GLU A 149 -16.10 -19.82 16.84
C GLU A 149 -15.48 -20.45 15.58
N PHE A 150 -15.22 -19.74 14.48
CA PHE A 150 -14.70 -20.38 13.25
C PHE A 150 -13.57 -19.61 12.55
N ASN A 151 -12.52 -20.33 12.16
CA ASN A 151 -11.44 -19.89 11.26
C ASN A 151 -12.01 -19.56 9.86
N ILE A 152 -11.33 -18.71 9.07
CA ILE A 152 -11.69 -18.27 7.71
C ILE A 152 -12.10 -19.46 6.84
N LEU A 153 -11.30 -20.52 6.85
CA LEU A 153 -11.57 -21.72 6.05
C LEU A 153 -12.89 -22.37 6.45
N GLY A 154 -13.26 -22.34 7.73
CA GLY A 154 -14.52 -22.88 8.23
C GLY A 154 -15.73 -22.05 7.81
N LEU A 155 -15.64 -20.72 7.92
CA LEU A 155 -16.70 -19.81 7.46
C LEU A 155 -16.90 -19.89 5.94
N LEU A 156 -15.80 -19.92 5.17
CA LEU A 156 -15.84 -20.07 3.72
C LEU A 156 -16.36 -21.45 3.31
N ALA A 157 -15.91 -22.52 3.96
CA ALA A 157 -16.40 -23.86 3.69
C ALA A 157 -17.91 -23.94 3.96
N TYR A 158 -18.38 -23.38 5.08
CA TYR A 158 -19.80 -23.33 5.41
C TYR A 158 -20.61 -22.59 4.34
N ASP A 159 -20.21 -21.37 3.98
CA ASP A 159 -20.95 -20.57 3.00
C ASP A 159 -20.92 -21.24 1.60
N VAL A 160 -19.79 -21.81 1.18
CA VAL A 160 -19.69 -22.56 -0.09
C VAL A 160 -20.57 -23.81 -0.07
N THR A 161 -20.56 -24.57 1.02
CA THR A 161 -21.45 -25.73 1.20
C THR A 161 -22.91 -25.30 1.15
N TRP A 162 -23.28 -24.19 1.80
CA TRP A 162 -24.65 -23.68 1.78
C TRP A 162 -25.09 -23.23 0.38
N SER A 163 -24.18 -22.61 -0.38
CA SER A 163 -24.42 -22.28 -1.79
C SER A 163 -24.69 -23.52 -2.64
N LEU A 164 -23.92 -24.59 -2.42
CA LEU A 164 -24.11 -25.86 -3.14
C LEU A 164 -25.46 -26.48 -2.81
N VAL A 165 -25.83 -26.52 -1.52
CA VAL A 165 -27.13 -27.03 -1.06
C VAL A 165 -28.27 -26.25 -1.69
N LYS A 166 -28.23 -24.91 -1.65
CA LYS A 166 -29.26 -24.07 -2.28
C LYS A 166 -29.39 -24.29 -3.79
N ALA A 167 -28.27 -24.46 -4.48
CA ALA A 167 -28.28 -24.74 -5.91
C ALA A 167 -28.91 -26.12 -6.20
N ALA A 168 -28.57 -27.14 -5.41
CA ALA A 168 -29.16 -28.47 -5.52
C ALA A 168 -30.68 -28.47 -5.24
N GLU A 169 -31.13 -27.76 -4.20
CA GLU A 169 -32.56 -27.59 -3.89
C GLU A 169 -33.31 -26.89 -5.01
N SER A 170 -32.73 -25.81 -5.59
CA SER A 170 -33.30 -25.09 -6.73
C SER A 170 -33.48 -26.00 -7.95
N ILE A 171 -32.50 -26.87 -8.23
CA ILE A 171 -32.59 -27.85 -9.32
C ILE A 171 -33.63 -28.92 -9.02
N ALA A 172 -33.63 -29.48 -7.82
CA ALA A 172 -34.57 -30.51 -7.40
C ALA A 172 -36.03 -30.03 -7.49
N ALA A 173 -36.30 -28.76 -7.16
CA ALA A 173 -37.62 -28.15 -7.31
C ALA A 173 -38.05 -27.93 -8.77
N LYS A 174 -37.10 -27.83 -9.71
CA LYS A 174 -37.36 -27.62 -11.15
C LYS A 174 -37.48 -28.94 -11.94
N ILE A 175 -37.08 -30.07 -11.36
CA ILE A 175 -37.20 -31.38 -11.99
C ILE A 175 -38.54 -32.00 -11.57
N PRO A 176 -39.48 -32.26 -12.50
CA PRO A 176 -40.69 -32.99 -12.18
C PRO A 176 -40.35 -34.39 -11.67
N SER A 177 -41.13 -34.88 -10.71
CA SER A 177 -40.93 -36.09 -9.89
C SER A 177 -40.91 -37.44 -10.66
N SER A 178 -40.58 -37.45 -11.95
CA SER A 178 -40.53 -38.64 -12.81
C SER A 178 -39.11 -39.15 -13.09
N PHE A 179 -38.06 -38.58 -12.49
CA PHE A 179 -36.67 -39.01 -12.73
C PHE A 179 -36.07 -39.68 -11.49
N THR A 180 -36.62 -40.83 -11.09
CA THR A 180 -36.02 -41.72 -10.08
C THR A 180 -35.21 -42.84 -10.76
N GLY A 181 -34.28 -42.48 -11.64
CA GLY A 181 -33.40 -43.42 -12.32
C GLY A 181 -31.98 -42.88 -12.37
N LEU A 182 -31.05 -43.58 -11.70
CA LEU A 182 -29.62 -43.27 -11.64
C LEU A 182 -28.92 -43.30 -13.02
N ASP A 183 -29.64 -43.69 -14.08
CA ASP A 183 -29.08 -43.98 -15.41
C ASP A 183 -29.19 -42.81 -16.40
N THR A 184 -29.65 -41.63 -15.96
CA THR A 184 -29.73 -40.42 -16.82
C THR A 184 -28.89 -39.24 -16.33
N PHE A 185 -27.88 -39.47 -15.49
CA PHE A 185 -26.76 -38.54 -15.34
C PHE A 185 -25.89 -38.56 -16.61
N LYS A 186 -26.44 -38.07 -17.73
CA LYS A 186 -25.62 -37.56 -18.83
C LYS A 186 -24.88 -36.35 -18.29
N THR A 187 -23.62 -36.56 -17.92
CA THR A 187 -22.67 -35.74 -17.15
C THR A 187 -22.41 -34.30 -17.63
N SER A 188 -23.26 -33.70 -18.48
CA SER A 188 -23.04 -32.37 -19.10
C SER A 188 -24.21 -31.37 -18.89
N MET A 189 -25.48 -31.79 -18.96
CA MET A 189 -26.62 -30.84 -18.82
C MET A 189 -26.91 -30.48 -17.37
N GLN A 190 -26.90 -31.45 -16.45
CA GLN A 190 -27.18 -31.19 -15.04
C GLN A 190 -26.02 -30.45 -14.35
N GLY A 191 -24.79 -30.69 -14.79
CA GLY A 191 -23.60 -29.97 -14.30
C GLY A 191 -23.60 -28.50 -14.66
N SER A 192 -23.98 -28.14 -15.90
CA SER A 192 -24.06 -26.73 -16.32
C SER A 192 -25.20 -25.98 -15.63
N LEU A 193 -26.34 -26.63 -15.40
CA LEU A 193 -27.43 -26.07 -14.58
C LEU A 193 -27.00 -25.86 -13.13
N LEU A 194 -26.26 -26.81 -12.55
CA LEU A 194 -25.75 -26.69 -11.18
C LEU A 194 -24.79 -25.52 -11.04
N VAL A 195 -23.82 -25.40 -11.95
CA VAL A 195 -22.90 -24.25 -11.99
C VAL A 195 -23.66 -22.94 -12.11
N GLN A 196 -24.69 -22.88 -12.97
CA GLN A 196 -25.50 -21.66 -13.14
C GLN A 196 -26.27 -21.27 -11.87
N GLU A 197 -26.82 -22.24 -11.14
CA GLU A 197 -27.54 -21.97 -9.88
C GLU A 197 -26.59 -21.61 -8.74
N ILE A 198 -25.39 -22.22 -8.68
CA ILE A 198 -24.35 -21.80 -7.74
C ILE A 198 -23.92 -20.35 -8.02
N LEU A 199 -23.68 -19.99 -9.29
CA LEU A 199 -23.32 -18.61 -9.68
C LEU A 199 -24.43 -17.59 -9.38
N ARG A 200 -25.69 -18.01 -9.38
CA ARG A 200 -26.84 -17.15 -9.02
C ARG A 200 -27.13 -17.07 -7.52
N SER A 201 -26.42 -17.85 -6.70
CA SER A 201 -26.68 -17.92 -5.27
C SER A 201 -26.39 -16.59 -4.58
N ASN A 202 -27.42 -16.02 -3.95
CA ASN A 202 -27.35 -14.81 -3.13
C ASN A 202 -28.03 -15.08 -1.80
N PHE A 203 -27.29 -15.02 -0.70
CA PHE A 203 -27.83 -15.23 0.64
C PHE A 203 -26.94 -14.62 1.71
N LYS A 204 -27.47 -14.48 2.93
CA LYS A 204 -26.70 -14.10 4.10
C LYS A 204 -26.17 -15.36 4.79
N GLY A 205 -24.87 -15.63 4.65
CA GLY A 205 -24.14 -16.72 5.28
C GLY A 205 -23.51 -16.32 6.62
N LEU A 206 -22.72 -17.22 7.19
CA LEU A 206 -22.00 -16.97 8.44
C LEU A 206 -20.82 -16.01 8.23
N GLY A 207 -20.23 -16.01 7.03
CA GLY A 207 -19.18 -15.07 6.62
C GLY A 207 -19.69 -13.69 6.17
N GLY A 208 -21.01 -13.48 6.11
CA GLY A 208 -21.64 -12.25 5.62
C GLY A 208 -22.52 -12.48 4.40
N GLU A 209 -22.70 -11.45 3.56
CA GLU A 209 -23.47 -11.59 2.33
C GLU A 209 -22.64 -12.41 1.30
N PHE A 210 -23.16 -13.57 0.92
CA PHE A 210 -22.58 -14.46 -0.06
C PHE A 210 -23.19 -14.20 -1.44
N ARG A 211 -22.34 -13.91 -2.42
CA ARG A 211 -22.70 -13.87 -3.84
C ARG A 211 -21.55 -14.43 -4.68
N LEU A 212 -21.81 -15.52 -5.40
CA LEU A 212 -20.84 -16.07 -6.34
C LEU A 212 -20.94 -15.35 -7.70
N MET A 213 -20.64 -14.04 -7.72
CA MET A 213 -20.50 -13.33 -8.99
C MET A 213 -19.25 -13.84 -9.72
N ASN A 214 -19.30 -13.94 -11.04
CA ASN A 214 -18.11 -14.04 -11.89
C ASN A 214 -17.19 -12.86 -11.57
N GLU A 215 -16.30 -13.02 -10.60
CA GLU A 215 -15.48 -12.00 -9.93
C GLU A 215 -16.12 -11.40 -8.66
N LYS A 216 -15.45 -11.70 -7.52
CA LYS A 216 -15.36 -10.93 -6.27
C LYS A 216 -16.65 -10.74 -5.44
N SER A 217 -16.73 -11.47 -4.32
CA SER A 217 -17.04 -10.90 -2.99
C SER A 217 -17.15 -12.00 -1.92
N ILE A 218 -16.45 -11.83 -0.79
CA ILE A 218 -17.04 -11.83 0.57
C ILE A 218 -16.19 -10.83 1.38
N SER A 219 -16.79 -9.71 1.79
CA SER A 219 -16.17 -8.61 2.56
C SER A 219 -14.94 -7.93 1.90
N ASN A 220 -15.19 -6.96 1.03
CA ASN A 220 -14.18 -6.10 0.40
C ASN A 220 -13.66 -5.01 1.36
N THR A 221 -13.35 -5.37 2.60
CA THR A 221 -12.82 -4.45 3.61
C THR A 221 -11.43 -4.89 4.00
N PHE A 222 -10.51 -3.95 4.12
CA PHE A 222 -9.15 -4.16 4.55
C PHE A 222 -8.92 -3.51 5.92
N GLU A 223 -8.14 -4.16 6.76
CA GLU A 223 -7.57 -3.56 7.95
C GLU A 223 -6.32 -2.79 7.57
N ILE A 224 -6.20 -1.60 8.13
CA ILE A 224 -4.96 -0.83 8.14
C ILE A 224 -4.33 -1.10 9.50
N VAL A 225 -3.14 -1.69 9.49
CA VAL A 225 -2.36 -2.01 10.68
C VAL A 225 -1.05 -1.23 10.65
N ASN A 226 -0.54 -0.88 11.82
CA ASN A 226 0.77 -0.29 11.99
C ASN A 226 1.66 -1.28 12.75
N VAL A 227 2.82 -1.61 12.20
CA VAL A 227 3.79 -2.49 12.85
C VAL A 227 4.49 -1.72 13.96
N ILE A 228 4.38 -2.20 15.21
CA ILE A 228 4.93 -1.55 16.40
C ILE A 228 5.48 -2.61 17.34
N GLY A 229 6.75 -2.47 17.71
CA GLY A 229 7.51 -3.41 18.52
C GLY A 229 7.44 -4.81 17.93
N ASN A 230 6.86 -5.73 18.71
CA ASN A 230 6.86 -7.16 18.41
C ASN A 230 5.60 -7.64 17.70
N GLY A 231 4.77 -6.72 17.20
CA GLY A 231 3.55 -7.07 16.53
C GLY A 231 2.99 -5.91 15.75
N GLU A 232 1.68 -5.80 15.78
CA GLU A 232 0.94 -4.84 14.98
C GLU A 232 -0.22 -4.28 15.79
N LYS A 233 -0.57 -3.05 15.46
CA LYS A 233 -1.71 -2.34 16.03
C LYS A 233 -2.64 -1.94 14.90
N ARG A 234 -3.91 -2.34 14.98
CA ARG A 234 -4.92 -1.86 14.03
C ARG A 234 -5.13 -0.36 14.22
N VAL A 235 -5.03 0.40 13.13
CA VAL A 235 -5.23 1.85 13.12
C VAL A 235 -6.50 2.28 12.39
N GLY A 236 -7.06 1.42 11.56
CA GLY A 236 -8.38 1.62 10.97
C GLY A 236 -8.70 0.60 9.89
N PHE A 237 -9.56 0.99 8.98
CA PHE A 237 -10.12 0.14 7.93
C PHE A 237 -10.26 0.91 6.63
N CYS A 238 -10.12 0.19 5.52
CA CYS A 238 -10.50 0.66 4.20
C CYS A 238 -11.64 -0.17 3.63
N THR A 239 -12.70 0.50 3.21
CA THR A 239 -13.84 -0.13 2.51
C THR A 239 -13.61 -0.23 1.01
N SER A 240 -14.40 -1.06 0.33
CA SER A 240 -14.37 -1.25 -1.13
C SER A 240 -14.56 0.00 -1.98
N LYS A 241 -15.16 1.03 -1.37
CA LYS A 241 -15.38 2.35 -1.98
C LYS A 241 -14.14 3.26 -1.87
N GLY A 242 -13.01 2.76 -1.36
CA GLY A 242 -11.83 3.56 -1.09
C GLY A 242 -12.02 4.54 0.07
N ARG A 243 -12.93 4.26 1.01
CA ARG A 243 -13.06 5.10 2.22
C ARG A 243 -12.22 4.53 3.34
N VAL A 244 -11.35 5.38 3.89
CA VAL A 244 -10.57 5.12 5.10
C VAL A 244 -11.36 5.56 6.32
N THR A 245 -11.51 4.67 7.30
CA THR A 245 -12.35 4.87 8.49
C THR A 245 -11.69 4.26 9.71
N ARG A 246 -11.94 4.81 10.89
CA ARG A 246 -11.39 4.27 12.15
C ARG A 246 -12.11 2.98 12.60
N GLU A 247 -13.42 2.92 12.38
CA GLU A 247 -14.30 1.84 12.85
C GLU A 247 -15.22 1.39 11.71
N ILE A 248 -15.51 0.09 11.64
CA ILE A 248 -16.54 -0.49 10.76
C ILE A 248 -17.80 -0.65 11.59
N PHE A 249 -18.89 -0.03 11.15
CA PHE A 249 -20.22 -0.27 11.73
C PHE A 249 -20.95 -1.31 10.89
N TYR A 250 -21.32 -2.43 11.51
CA TYR A 250 -22.29 -3.35 10.94
C TYR A 250 -23.69 -2.86 11.32
N GLU A 251 -24.53 -2.56 10.34
CA GLU A 251 -25.97 -2.37 10.60
C GLU A 251 -26.57 -3.72 11.03
N CYS A 252 -26.53 -3.98 12.34
CA CYS A 252 -27.30 -5.04 12.96
C CYS A 252 -28.58 -4.43 13.55
N ASN A 253 -29.72 -5.02 13.21
CA ASN A 253 -31.07 -4.55 13.52
C ASN A 253 -31.24 -4.01 14.94
N HIS A 254 -31.89 -2.85 15.04
CA HIS A 254 -32.57 -2.30 16.23
C HIS A 254 -31.68 -1.90 17.42
N ARG A 255 -30.73 -0.99 17.18
CA ARG A 255 -30.55 0.22 18.01
C ARG A 255 -29.69 1.20 17.20
N ARG A 256 -30.30 2.30 16.78
CA ARG A 256 -29.57 3.46 16.24
C ARG A 256 -28.67 3.98 17.36
N GLN A 257 -27.41 3.55 17.39
CA GLN A 257 -26.36 4.37 17.98
C GLN A 257 -25.91 5.34 16.88
N LEU A 258 -26.59 6.49 16.82
CA LEU A 258 -25.98 7.67 16.25
C LEU A 258 -24.75 7.99 17.10
N ILE A 259 -23.57 7.79 16.54
CA ILE A 259 -22.46 8.70 16.80
C ILE A 259 -21.92 9.09 15.43
N THR A 260 -22.31 10.28 15.01
CA THR A 260 -21.64 11.06 13.98
C THR A 260 -20.13 11.08 14.27
N SER A 261 -19.33 10.28 13.58
CA SER A 261 -17.90 10.55 13.50
C SER A 261 -17.68 11.53 12.34
N THR A 262 -17.97 12.80 12.61
CA THR A 262 -17.24 13.88 11.96
C THR A 262 -15.79 13.76 12.43
N ASN A 263 -14.98 13.01 11.67
CA ASN A 263 -13.53 13.16 11.44
C ASN A 263 -12.94 11.80 11.03
N SER A 264 -12.38 11.79 9.83
CA SER A 264 -11.70 10.69 9.15
C SER A 264 -10.32 10.41 9.77
N ASP A 265 -10.27 10.16 11.08
CA ASP A 265 -8.98 10.07 11.77
C ASP A 265 -8.69 8.61 12.13
N LEU A 266 -7.76 8.00 11.37
CA LEU A 266 -7.09 6.79 11.78
C LEU A 266 -6.54 6.94 13.20
N GLN A 267 -6.39 5.85 13.94
CA GLN A 267 -5.66 5.91 15.20
C GLN A 267 -4.24 6.45 14.96
N PRO A 268 -3.59 7.06 15.97
CA PRO A 268 -2.23 7.56 15.84
C PRO A 268 -1.29 6.49 15.29
N ILE A 269 -0.59 6.86 14.22
CA ILE A 269 0.40 6.02 13.53
C ILE A 269 1.78 6.47 13.97
N THR A 270 2.58 5.48 14.35
CA THR A 270 4.02 5.62 14.56
C THR A 270 4.71 5.29 13.25
N TRP A 271 5.45 6.22 12.70
CA TRP A 271 6.22 6.08 11.48
C TRP A 271 7.63 5.53 11.78
N PRO A 272 8.37 5.07 10.75
CA PRO A 272 9.74 4.61 10.90
C PRO A 272 10.61 5.61 11.68
N GLY A 273 11.51 5.07 12.52
CA GLY A 273 12.26 5.86 13.50
C GLY A 273 11.46 6.30 14.73
N GLY A 274 10.28 5.73 14.97
CA GLY A 274 9.46 6.02 16.16
C GLY A 274 8.76 7.38 16.13
N SER A 275 8.65 8.01 14.95
CA SER A 275 8.11 9.36 14.83
C SER A 275 6.59 9.37 14.74
N LEU A 276 5.92 10.29 15.45
CA LEU A 276 4.48 10.54 15.25
C LEU A 276 4.21 11.55 14.12
N THR A 277 5.26 12.17 13.58
CA THR A 277 5.14 13.14 12.48
C THR A 277 4.97 12.43 11.15
N ILE A 278 3.90 12.75 10.42
CA ILE A 278 3.67 12.25 9.06
C ILE A 278 4.86 12.64 8.16
N PRO A 279 5.54 11.67 7.51
CA PRO A 279 6.58 11.95 6.54
C PRO A 279 6.09 12.89 5.44
N GLN A 280 6.89 13.87 5.03
CA GLN A 280 6.47 14.83 4.00
C GLN A 280 6.48 14.25 2.58
N GLY A 281 7.03 13.04 2.41
CA GLY A 281 7.15 12.33 1.13
C GLY A 281 8.27 12.80 0.21
N ARG A 282 9.03 13.82 0.65
CA ARG A 282 10.28 14.25 0.03
C ARG A 282 11.38 14.30 1.07
N MET A 283 12.52 13.72 0.74
CA MET A 283 13.76 13.91 1.48
C MET A 283 14.48 15.10 0.86
N LEU A 284 14.69 16.13 1.66
CA LEU A 284 15.74 17.09 1.36
C LEU A 284 17.03 16.29 1.41
N GLN A 285 17.62 16.05 0.24
CA GLN A 285 18.92 15.42 0.20
C GLN A 285 19.88 16.37 0.93
N SER A 286 20.30 16.00 2.14
CA SER A 286 21.63 16.33 2.62
C SER A 286 22.65 15.55 1.79
N SER A 287 22.56 15.60 0.46
CA SER A 287 23.76 15.46 -0.31
C SER A 287 24.58 16.66 0.12
N GLY A 288 25.76 16.46 0.70
CA GLY A 288 26.71 17.55 0.95
C GLY A 288 27.17 18.26 -0.34
N LYS A 289 26.42 18.17 -1.46
CA LYS A 289 26.61 18.98 -2.64
C LYS A 289 26.15 20.39 -2.35
N VAL A 290 27.11 21.15 -1.83
CA VAL A 290 27.11 22.61 -1.87
C VAL A 290 26.84 23.05 -3.31
N LEU A 291 25.82 23.89 -3.50
CA LEU A 291 25.54 24.50 -4.79
C LEU A 291 26.69 25.45 -5.14
N LYS A 292 27.38 25.18 -6.26
CA LYS A 292 28.41 26.09 -6.78
C LYS A 292 27.77 27.07 -7.75
N ILE A 293 27.79 28.35 -7.40
CA ILE A 293 27.22 29.43 -8.21
C ILE A 293 28.36 30.14 -8.93
N GLY A 294 28.33 30.15 -10.25
CA GLY A 294 29.28 30.90 -11.07
C GLY A 294 28.93 32.38 -11.09
N VAL A 295 29.83 33.24 -10.63
CA VAL A 295 29.65 34.69 -10.68
C VAL A 295 30.49 35.27 -11.83
N PRO A 296 29.89 35.89 -12.85
CA PRO A 296 30.63 36.45 -13.98
C PRO A 296 31.37 37.73 -13.57
N VAL A 297 32.66 37.80 -13.89
CA VAL A 297 33.46 39.02 -13.73
C VAL A 297 33.18 39.93 -14.94
N LYS A 298 32.28 40.91 -14.77
CA LYS A 298 32.02 41.92 -15.81
C LYS A 298 32.85 43.18 -15.57
N LEU A 299 33.47 43.69 -16.64
CA LEU A 299 34.13 44.99 -16.65
C LEU A 299 33.07 46.10 -16.74
N GLY A 300 33.04 47.02 -15.77
CA GLY A 300 32.33 48.30 -15.88
C GLY A 300 31.13 48.54 -14.94
N PHE A 301 30.53 47.51 -14.34
CA PHE A 301 29.33 47.66 -13.47
C PHE A 301 29.51 47.06 -12.08
N HIS A 302 30.46 47.62 -11.32
CA HIS A 302 30.81 47.15 -9.98
C HIS A 302 29.69 47.34 -8.94
N GLN A 303 28.66 48.16 -9.21
CA GLN A 303 27.51 48.30 -8.30
C GLN A 303 26.62 47.06 -8.28
N LEU A 304 26.52 46.33 -9.40
CA LEU A 304 25.67 45.13 -9.50
C LEU A 304 26.39 43.89 -9.00
N VAL A 305 27.60 43.65 -9.49
CA VAL A 305 28.48 42.54 -9.09
C VAL A 305 29.92 43.00 -9.19
N ASN A 306 30.68 42.79 -8.13
CA ASN A 306 32.10 43.13 -8.04
C ASN A 306 32.85 41.97 -7.40
N VAL A 307 33.93 41.52 -8.06
CA VAL A 307 34.77 40.41 -7.61
C VAL A 307 36.14 40.97 -7.30
N ARG A 308 36.58 40.86 -6.05
CA ARG A 308 37.91 41.26 -5.60
C ARG A 308 38.66 40.03 -5.13
N HIS A 309 39.88 39.85 -5.61
CA HIS A 309 40.77 38.81 -5.13
C HIS A 309 41.83 39.46 -4.25
N ASP A 310 41.93 39.02 -3.00
CA ASP A 310 43.01 39.42 -2.09
C ASP A 310 44.20 38.46 -2.27
N PRO A 311 45.31 38.91 -2.85
CA PRO A 311 46.48 38.07 -3.10
C PRO A 311 47.24 37.71 -1.81
N CYS A 312 47.03 38.41 -0.69
CA CYS A 312 47.70 38.12 0.58
C CYS A 312 47.00 36.99 1.35
N THR A 313 45.67 36.89 1.25
CA THR A 313 44.87 35.87 1.93
C THR A 313 44.40 34.75 1.00
N ASN A 314 44.62 34.89 -0.31
CA ASN A 314 44.13 34.01 -1.36
C ASN A 314 42.59 33.83 -1.32
N THR A 315 41.87 34.84 -0.85
CA THR A 315 40.40 34.83 -0.78
C THR A 315 39.80 35.66 -1.91
N THR A 316 38.63 35.24 -2.38
CA THR A 316 37.85 35.97 -3.39
C THR A 316 36.59 36.50 -2.73
N GLU A 317 36.51 37.82 -2.60
CA GLU A 317 35.36 38.52 -2.08
C GLU A 317 34.44 38.93 -3.23
N VAL A 318 33.15 38.61 -3.10
CA VAL A 318 32.12 38.96 -4.09
C VAL A 318 31.08 39.87 -3.43
N THR A 319 30.90 41.06 -3.98
CA THR A 319 30.04 42.13 -3.45
C THR A 319 29.15 42.72 -4.55
N GLY A 320 28.11 43.48 -4.18
CA GLY A 320 27.24 44.20 -5.11
C GLY A 320 25.75 43.88 -4.92
N PHE A 321 24.88 44.70 -5.52
CA PHE A 321 23.43 44.62 -5.34
C PHE A 321 22.83 43.23 -5.62
N CYS A 322 23.28 42.55 -6.69
CA CYS A 322 22.79 41.21 -7.02
C CYS A 322 23.17 40.17 -5.95
N ILE A 323 24.31 40.36 -5.27
CA ILE A 323 24.78 39.48 -4.20
C ILE A 323 23.96 39.71 -2.94
N ASP A 324 23.64 40.97 -2.62
CA ASP A 324 22.83 41.32 -1.45
C ASP A 324 21.39 40.81 -1.60
N VAL A 325 20.78 40.97 -2.78
CA VAL A 325 19.47 40.38 -3.09
C VAL A 325 19.51 38.86 -2.98
N PHE A 326 20.56 38.22 -3.49
CA PHE A 326 20.72 36.76 -3.39
C PHE A 326 20.85 36.29 -1.93
N LYS A 327 21.66 36.98 -1.10
CA LYS A 327 21.78 36.70 0.34
C LYS A 327 20.45 36.91 1.08
N ALA A 328 19.74 38.01 0.82
CA ALA A 328 18.44 38.26 1.42
C ALA A 328 17.39 37.21 1.01
N ALA A 329 17.42 36.75 -0.25
CA ALA A 329 16.57 35.65 -0.71
C ALA A 329 16.92 34.33 0.00
N LEU A 330 18.21 34.05 0.22
CA LEU A 330 18.66 32.89 0.99
C LEU A 330 18.21 32.95 2.46
N GLU A 331 18.35 34.10 3.12
CA GLU A 331 17.89 34.31 4.51
C GLU A 331 16.37 34.14 4.65
N GLY A 332 15.61 34.45 3.59
CA GLY A 332 14.16 34.23 3.53
C GLY A 332 13.75 32.77 3.29
N LEU A 333 14.69 31.89 2.92
CA LEU A 333 14.44 30.46 2.71
C LEU A 333 14.86 29.68 3.96
N ASN A 334 13.99 28.80 4.48
CA ASN A 334 14.30 27.91 5.61
C ASN A 334 15.23 26.73 5.22
N TYR A 335 16.33 27.01 4.51
CA TYR A 335 17.37 26.03 4.18
C TYR A 335 18.75 26.55 4.59
N GLN A 336 19.57 25.70 5.20
CA GLN A 336 20.99 25.99 5.39
C GLN A 336 21.75 25.67 4.09
N VAL A 337 22.53 26.63 3.59
CA VAL A 337 23.36 26.54 2.38
C VAL A 337 24.75 26.01 2.70
#